data_AF-D7KI60-F1
#
_entry.id   AF-D7KI60-F1
#
_cell.length_a   1.000
_cell.length_b   1.000
_cell.length_c   1.000
_cell.angle_alpha   90.00
_cell.angle_beta   90.00
_cell.angle_gamma   90.00
#
_symmetry.space_group_name_H-M   'P 1'
#
loop_
_entity.id
_entity.type
_entity.pdbx_description
1 polymer ?
#
loop_
_entity_poly.entity_id
_entity_poly.type
_entity_poly.pdbx_seq_one_letter_code
_entity_poly.pdbx_strand_id
1 'polypeptide(L)' 'MTKKDQRSKRGSEGAWVVERTLIQLLNEMMSGGKKRNGVFVIGATNRPDTMYPAITRPGRFGKHLYVPLPNSVQRGLIL' A
#
# COMPACT_ATOMS: atom_id res chain seq x y z
N MET A 1 -36.53 5.23 -6.96
CA MET A 1 -35.19 4.98 -6.40
C MET A 1 -35.26 3.87 -5.35
N THR A 2 -34.62 2.74 -5.62
CA THR A 2 -34.79 1.48 -4.89
C THR A 2 -33.71 1.33 -3.82
N LYS A 3 -34.05 0.82 -2.63
CA LYS A 3 -33.17 0.61 -1.44
C LYS A 3 -31.78 -0.03 -1.72
N LYS A 4 -31.58 -0.64 -2.88
CA LYS A 4 -30.32 -1.24 -3.36
C LYS A 4 -29.21 -0.20 -3.58
N ASP A 5 -29.56 1.01 -4.03
CA ASP A 5 -28.59 2.08 -4.32
C ASP A 5 -27.97 2.69 -3.06
N GLN A 6 -28.70 2.70 -1.94
CA GLN A 6 -28.21 3.25 -0.67
C GLN A 6 -27.17 2.34 0.02
N ARG A 7 -27.26 1.01 -0.17
CA ARG A 7 -26.27 0.06 0.39
C ARG A 7 -24.91 0.17 -0.30
N SER A 8 -24.89 0.42 -1.61
CA SER A 8 -23.66 0.61 -2.39
C SER A 8 -22.91 1.87 -1.98
N LYS A 9 -23.63 2.99 -1.76
CA LYS A 9 -23.01 4.28 -1.40
C LYS A 9 -22.30 4.25 -0.03
N ARG A 10 -22.88 3.58 0.95
CA ARG A 10 -22.29 3.45 2.30
C ARG A 10 -20.99 2.63 2.32
N GLY A 11 -20.92 1.58 1.49
CA GLY A 11 -19.72 0.76 1.34
C GLY A 11 -18.57 1.52 0.67
N SER A 12 -18.86 2.34 -0.35
CA SER A 12 -17.85 3.19 -1.00
C SER A 12 -17.34 4.31 -0.09
N GLU A 13 -18.22 4.88 0.75
CA GLU A 13 -17.85 5.98 1.66
C GLU A 13 -16.90 5.49 2.77
N GLY A 14 -17.17 4.31 3.33
CA GLY A 14 -16.28 3.68 4.33
C GLY A 14 -14.91 3.32 3.76
N ALA A 15 -14.86 2.77 2.54
CA ALA A 15 -13.60 2.47 1.87
C ALA A 15 -12.75 3.73 1.63
N TRP A 16 -13.39 4.83 1.24
CA TRP A 16 -12.74 6.11 1.00
C TRP A 16 -12.14 6.72 2.28
N VAL A 17 -12.83 6.59 3.42
CA VAL A 17 -12.31 7.05 4.72
C VAL A 17 -11.05 6.28 5.12
N VAL A 18 -11.08 4.94 4.99
CA VAL A 18 -9.91 4.09 5.30
C VAL A 18 -8.72 4.43 4.41
N GLU A 19 -8.96 4.61 3.11
CA GLU A 19 -7.93 5.00 2.15
C GLU A 19 -7.30 6.35 2.51
N ARG A 20 -8.12 7.35 2.86
CA ARG A 20 -7.63 8.68 3.24
C ARG A 20 -6.80 8.64 4.52
N THR A 21 -7.22 7.91 5.54
CA THR A 21 -6.48 7.76 6.80
C THR A 21 -5.15 7.04 6.58
N LEU A 22 -5.13 5.99 5.75
CA LEU A 22 -3.91 5.30 5.37
C LEU A 22 -2.93 6.25 4.66
N ILE A 23 -3.41 7.05 3.70
CA ILE A 23 -2.58 8.02 2.99
C ILE A 23 -2.01 9.07 3.96
N GLN A 24 -2.79 9.53 4.94
CA GLN A 24 -2.32 10.47 5.95
C GLN A 24 -1.22 9.87 6.83
N LEU A 25 -1.42 8.65 7.35
CA LEU A 25 -0.39 7.95 8.13
C LEU A 25 0.91 7.78 7.32
N LEU A 26 0.80 7.30 6.09
CA LEU A 26 1.94 7.14 5.21
C LEU A 26 2.61 8.49 4.92
N ASN A 27 1.84 9.57 4.70
CA ASN A 27 2.41 10.90 4.50
C ASN A 27 3.19 11.38 5.73
N GLU A 28 2.70 11.18 6.95
CA GLU A 28 3.44 11.53 8.16
C GLU A 28 4.71 10.69 8.33
N MET A 29 4.62 9.39 8.04
CA MET A 29 5.77 8.47 8.06
C MET A 29 6.80 8.74 6.94
N MET A 30 6.42 9.44 5.86
CA MET A 30 7.27 9.73 4.69
C MET A 30 7.66 11.21 4.53
N SER A 31 6.94 12.17 5.11
CA SER A 31 7.21 13.62 5.03
C SER A 31 8.49 14.01 5.79
N GLY A 32 9.54 14.39 5.06
CA GLY A 32 10.91 14.60 5.57
C GLY A 32 11.15 15.88 6.37
N GLY A 33 10.18 16.36 7.15
CA GLY A 33 10.31 17.60 7.93
C GLY A 33 11.26 17.53 9.13
N LYS A 34 11.60 16.32 9.59
CA LYS A 34 12.61 16.10 10.65
C LYS A 34 13.55 15.01 10.19
N LYS A 35 14.87 15.23 10.31
CA LYS A 35 15.92 14.24 10.06
C LYS A 35 15.53 12.91 10.73
N ARG A 36 15.08 11.94 9.94
CA ARG A 36 14.76 10.59 10.40
C ARG A 36 16.07 9.84 10.58
N ASN A 37 16.70 10.00 11.74
CA ASN A 37 17.81 9.14 12.10
C ASN A 37 17.23 7.78 12.52
N GLY A 38 17.14 6.84 11.57
CA GLY A 38 17.00 5.40 11.88
C GLY A 38 15.65 4.72 11.61
N VAL A 39 14.71 5.32 10.88
CA VAL A 39 13.43 4.66 10.55
C VAL A 39 13.38 4.28 9.07
N PHE A 40 13.20 2.98 8.81
CA PHE A 40 12.94 2.43 7.48
C PHE A 40 11.49 1.95 7.40
N VAL A 41 10.83 2.22 6.27
CA VAL A 41 9.47 1.77 5.99
C VAL A 41 9.51 0.82 4.81
N ILE A 42 8.97 -0.39 5.00
CA ILE A 42 8.84 -1.41 3.96
C ILE A 42 7.36 -1.73 3.82
N GLY A 43 6.86 -1.73 2.58
CA GLY A 43 5.50 -2.11 2.24
C GLY A 43 5.52 -3.37 1.37
N ALA A 44 4.50 -4.20 1.51
CA ALA A 44 4.30 -5.39 0.68
C ALA A 44 2.88 -5.36 0.10
N THR A 45 2.74 -5.68 -1.19
CA THR A 45 1.45 -5.83 -1.85
C THR A 45 1.51 -6.97 -2.86
N ASN A 46 0.43 -7.74 -2.95
CA ASN A 46 0.21 -8.72 -4.01
C ASN A 46 -0.55 -8.12 -5.20
N ARG A 47 -0.94 -6.84 -5.12
CA ARG A 47 -1.69 -6.09 -6.16
C ARG A 47 -1.02 -4.74 -6.44
N PRO A 48 0.13 -4.72 -7.12
CA PRO A 48 0.84 -3.47 -7.40
C PRO A 48 0.09 -2.55 -8.37
N ASP A 49 -0.77 -3.12 -9.22
CA ASP A 49 -1.62 -2.44 -10.20
C ASP A 49 -2.72 -1.58 -9.55
N THR A 50 -3.23 -2.01 -8.39
CA THR A 50 -4.28 -1.27 -7.67
C THR A 50 -3.74 -0.26 -6.67
N MET A 51 -2.41 -0.08 -6.58
CA MET A 51 -1.84 0.88 -5.64
C MET A 51 -2.03 2.32 -6.11
N TYR A 52 -2.28 3.20 -5.15
CA TYR A 52 -2.46 4.63 -5.43
C TYR A 52 -1.15 5.25 -5.95
N PRO A 53 -1.15 5.93 -7.11
CA PRO A 53 0.07 6.45 -7.74
C PRO A 53 0.87 7.43 -6.89
N ALA A 54 0.23 8.11 -5.92
CA ALA A 54 0.98 9.02 -5.05
C ALA A 54 1.87 8.28 -4.04
N ILE A 55 1.67 6.99 -3.79
CA ILE A 55 2.47 6.20 -2.83
C ILE A 55 3.83 5.81 -3.45
N THR A 56 3.90 5.67 -4.77
CA THR A 56 5.10 5.25 -5.52
C THR A 56 5.99 6.43 -5.98
N ARG A 57 5.59 7.68 -5.67
CA ARG A 57 6.37 8.87 -6.06
C ARG A 57 7.75 8.90 -5.38
N PRO A 58 8.76 9.52 -6.01
CA PRO A 58 10.07 9.74 -5.38
C PRO A 58 9.95 10.36 -3.98
N GLY A 59 10.72 9.86 -3.02
CA GLY A 59 10.63 10.23 -1.60
C GLY A 59 9.62 9.44 -0.76
N ARG A 60 8.93 8.46 -1.37
CA ARG A 60 7.98 7.53 -0.72
C ARG A 60 8.41 6.07 -0.96
N PHE A 61 7.52 5.19 -1.42
CA PHE A 61 7.89 3.83 -1.86
C PHE A 61 8.45 3.86 -3.29
N GLY A 62 9.59 4.54 -3.47
CA GLY A 62 10.21 4.67 -4.79
C GLY A 62 11.03 3.44 -5.24
N LYS A 63 11.43 2.57 -4.31
CA LYS A 63 12.14 1.31 -4.61
C LYS A 63 11.15 0.15 -4.63
N HIS A 64 10.96 -0.45 -5.79
CA HIS A 64 10.12 -1.64 -5.95
C HIS A 64 10.98 -2.90 -6.06
N LEU A 65 10.68 -3.90 -5.25
CA LEU A 65 11.32 -5.21 -5.30
C LEU A 65 10.26 -6.26 -5.65
N TYR A 66 10.43 -6.92 -6.80
CA TYR A 66 9.56 -8.01 -7.20
C TYR A 66 10.03 -9.32 -6.56
N VAL A 67 9.10 -10.04 -5.95
CA VAL A 67 9.34 -11.36 -5.37
C VAL A 67 8.70 -12.42 -6.28
N PRO A 68 9.49 -13.17 -7.07
CA PRO A 68 8.95 -14.24 -7.90
C PRO A 68 8.61 -15.48 -7.08
N LEU A 69 7.88 -16.40 -7.70
CA LEU A 69 7.72 -17.75 -7.15
C LEU A 69 9.07 -18.48 -7.07
N PRO A 70 9.29 -19.32 -6.05
CA PRO A 70 10.54 -20.05 -5.90
C PRO A 70 10.72 -21.09 -7.02
N ASN A 71 11.93 -21.18 -7.56
CA ASN A 71 12.31 -22.22 -8.53
C ASN A 71 12.48 -23.60 -7.86
N SER A 72 12.71 -24.65 -8.65
CA SER A 72 12.83 -26.03 -8.13
C SER A 72 13.95 -26.19 -7.08
N VAL A 73 15.11 -25.57 -7.31
CA VAL A 73 16.24 -25.59 -6.37
C VAL A 73 15.89 -24.85 -5.08
N GLN A 74 15.31 -23.64 -5.19
CA GLN A 74 14.87 -22.84 -4.04
C GLN A 74 13.78 -23.53 -3.23
N ARG A 75 12.84 -24.23 -3.89
CA ARG A 75 11.84 -25.05 -3.18
C ARG A 75 12.48 -26.18 -2.38
N GLY A 76 13.54 -26.80 -2.93
CA GLY A 76 14.34 -27.79 -2.20
C GLY A 76 15.08 -27.23 -0.99
N LEU A 77 15.36 -25.92 -0.95
CA LEU A 77 15.99 -25.25 0.22
C LEU A 77 14.98 -24.84 1.30
N ILE A 78 13.67 -24.86 1.00
CA ILE A 78 12.61 -24.54 1.97
C ILE A 78 12.22 -25.79 2.78
N LEU A 79 12.41 -26.98 2.20
CA LEU A 79 12.06 -28.28 2.77
C LEU A 79 13.24 -28.91 3.52
#